data_AF-A0A2D6M0M4-F1
#
_entry.id   AF-A0A2D6M0M4-F1
#
_cell.length_a   1.000
_cell.length_b   1.000
_cell.length_c   1.000
_cell.angle_alpha   90.00
_cell.angle_beta   90.00
_cell.angle_gamma   90.00
#
_symmetry.space_group_name_H-M   'P 1'
#
loop_
_entity.id
_entity.type
_entity.pdbx_description
1 polymer ?
#
loop_
_entity_poly.entity_id
_entity_poly.type
_entity_poly.pdbx_seq_one_letter_code
_entity_poly.pdbx_strand_id
1 'polypeptide(L)'
;MTVRRRKKKNTLRGHRTHGQGDTKNRRGAGSRGGRGRAGSHKHKFNKYSGEFGTQKKKIIGKPRGASLNLDQIEQFLPGWIAAKKIEQKGTEIIVDGKKVGFSKIVSRGTLVSKIIFENVSASKKALEKLKASGSVLKEVKEEKTEDVEEKTK
;
A
#
# COMPACT_ATOMS: atom_id res chain seq x y z
N MET A 1 -33.96 3.98 6.79
CA MET A 1 -34.69 5.12 7.40
C MET A 1 -33.71 5.95 8.23
N THR A 2 -33.61 7.26 7.99
CA THR A 2 -32.74 8.14 8.81
C THR A 2 -33.56 8.70 9.96
N VAL A 3 -33.26 8.30 11.20
CA VAL A 3 -33.96 8.81 12.39
C VAL A 3 -33.64 10.29 12.56
N ARG A 4 -34.61 11.17 12.30
CA ARG A 4 -34.47 12.61 12.53
C ARG A 4 -34.55 12.92 14.02
N ARG A 5 -33.39 13.03 14.67
CA ARG A 5 -33.29 13.47 16.08
C ARG A 5 -33.36 15.00 16.21
N ARG A 6 -33.92 15.46 17.32
CA ARG A 6 -33.99 16.90 17.66
C ARG A 6 -32.58 17.47 17.80
N LYS A 7 -32.35 18.67 17.24
CA LYS A 7 -31.04 19.36 17.32
C LYS A 7 -30.74 19.78 18.77
N LYS A 8 -29.47 19.62 19.21
CA LYS A 8 -28.96 20.04 20.54
C LYS A 8 -29.28 21.50 20.90
N LYS A 9 -29.38 22.40 19.91
CA LYS A 9 -29.79 23.80 20.16
C LYS A 9 -31.17 23.92 20.81
N ASN A 10 -32.09 23.01 20.48
CA ASN A 10 -33.46 23.06 20.98
C ASN A 10 -33.58 22.47 22.39
N THR A 11 -32.71 21.53 22.75
CA THR A 11 -32.64 20.99 24.12
C THR A 11 -31.95 21.96 25.07
N LEU A 12 -31.01 22.76 24.57
CA LEU A 12 -30.26 23.73 25.39
C LEU A 12 -30.95 25.09 25.56
N ARG A 13 -32.17 25.30 25.06
CA ARG A 13 -32.92 26.54 25.32
C ARG A 13 -33.26 26.63 26.82
N GLY A 14 -33.08 27.80 27.42
CA GLY A 14 -33.22 28.00 28.87
C GLY A 14 -31.90 27.87 29.65
N HIS A 15 -30.85 27.28 29.06
CA HIS A 15 -29.52 27.33 29.67
C HIS A 15 -28.79 28.62 29.28
N ARG A 16 -28.31 29.35 30.30
CA ARG A 16 -27.63 30.65 30.15
C ARG A 16 -26.50 30.67 29.11
N THR A 17 -25.69 29.63 28.99
CA THR A 17 -24.49 29.64 28.12
C THR A 17 -24.50 28.60 27.01
N HIS A 18 -25.61 27.86 26.81
CA HIS A 18 -25.73 26.80 25.79
C HIS A 18 -24.54 25.81 25.78
N GLY A 19 -24.01 25.46 26.95
CA GLY A 19 -22.93 24.49 27.13
C GLY A 19 -21.56 24.96 26.63
N GLN A 20 -21.28 26.26 26.69
CA GLN A 20 -20.03 26.87 26.20
C GLN A 20 -19.10 27.34 27.34
N GLY A 21 -19.38 26.89 28.57
CA GLY A 21 -18.70 27.35 29.78
C GLY A 21 -19.30 28.67 30.26
N ASP A 22 -18.44 29.66 30.51
CA ASP A 22 -18.82 31.00 30.95
C ASP A 22 -19.05 31.98 29.78
N THR A 23 -19.73 33.07 30.07
CA THR A 23 -20.04 34.25 29.25
C THR A 23 -18.81 34.86 28.55
N LYS A 24 -17.61 34.66 29.09
CA LYS A 24 -16.35 35.14 28.50
C LYS A 24 -15.80 34.24 27.39
N ASN A 25 -16.31 33.01 27.27
CA ASN A 25 -15.83 32.02 26.31
C ASN A 25 -16.57 32.09 24.96
N ARG A 26 -16.09 31.34 23.96
CA ARG A 26 -16.68 31.21 22.61
C ARG A 26 -16.96 32.54 21.88
N ARG A 27 -16.00 33.46 21.92
CA ARG A 27 -16.03 34.67 21.07
C ARG A 27 -15.48 34.37 19.67
N GLY A 28 -14.81 35.34 19.07
CA GLY A 28 -14.24 35.26 17.74
C GLY A 28 -12.93 34.47 17.64
N ALA A 29 -12.03 34.92 16.76
CA ALA A 29 -10.76 34.26 16.51
C ALA A 29 -9.80 34.34 17.71
N GLY A 30 -9.90 35.39 18.55
CA GLY A 30 -9.08 35.54 19.76
C GLY A 30 -9.23 34.36 20.71
N SER A 31 -10.47 33.94 21.01
CA SER A 31 -10.74 32.75 21.84
C SER A 31 -10.23 31.43 21.23
N ARG A 32 -9.94 31.40 19.92
CA ARG A 32 -9.39 30.24 19.21
C ARG A 32 -7.87 30.34 18.99
N GLY A 33 -7.23 31.42 19.42
CA GLY A 33 -5.82 31.71 19.15
C GLY A 33 -5.52 32.00 17.68
N GLY A 34 -6.42 32.68 16.96
CA GLY A 34 -6.30 33.04 15.54
C GLY A 34 -7.16 32.18 14.60
N ARG A 35 -7.30 32.61 13.33
CA ARG A 35 -8.05 31.90 12.29
C ARG A 35 -7.20 30.78 11.66
N GLY A 36 -7.80 29.62 11.40
CA GLY A 36 -7.14 28.49 10.76
C GLY A 36 -5.87 28.03 11.50
N ARG A 37 -4.77 27.88 10.75
CA ARG A 37 -3.44 27.47 11.26
C ARG A 37 -2.61 28.64 11.79
N ALA A 38 -3.20 29.80 12.06
CA ALA A 38 -2.46 30.93 12.65
C ALA A 38 -1.78 30.51 13.97
N GLY A 39 -0.53 30.94 14.14
CA GLY A 39 0.30 30.59 15.30
C GLY A 39 0.92 29.20 15.25
N SER A 40 0.82 28.48 14.13
CA SER A 40 1.31 27.10 14.02
C SER A 40 2.81 26.92 14.25
N HIS A 41 3.61 27.97 14.04
CA HIS A 41 5.04 28.02 14.36
C HIS A 41 5.34 28.84 15.64
N LYS A 42 4.31 29.21 16.41
CA LYS A 42 4.40 30.05 17.63
C LYS A 42 3.54 29.46 18.75
N HIS A 43 2.50 30.18 19.21
CA HIS A 43 1.65 29.78 20.34
C HIS A 43 0.76 28.55 20.11
N LYS A 44 0.69 28.02 18.88
CA LYS A 44 0.07 26.72 18.55
C LYS A 44 1.08 25.68 18.07
N PHE A 45 2.37 25.88 18.32
CA PHE A 45 3.43 24.97 17.86
C PHE A 45 3.18 23.53 18.31
N ASN A 46 2.85 23.30 19.58
CA ASN A 46 2.57 21.95 20.10
C ASN A 46 1.45 21.22 19.37
N LYS A 47 0.51 21.94 18.74
CA LYS A 47 -0.59 21.35 17.99
C LYS A 47 -0.20 20.95 16.56
N TYR A 48 0.76 21.66 15.96
CA TYR A 48 1.06 21.55 14.53
C TYR A 48 2.51 21.18 14.24
N SER A 49 3.35 20.98 15.25
CA SER A 49 4.78 20.72 15.14
C SER A 49 5.08 19.52 14.22
N GLY A 50 4.28 18.46 14.29
CA GLY A 50 4.45 17.25 13.47
C GLY A 50 4.13 17.42 11.98
N GLU A 51 3.58 18.56 11.57
CA GLU A 51 3.28 18.86 10.16
C GLU A 51 4.37 19.71 9.50
N PHE A 52 5.27 20.33 10.28
CA PHE A 52 6.36 21.15 9.77
C PHE A 52 7.68 20.40 9.82
N GLY A 53 8.63 20.76 8.96
CA GLY A 53 10.02 20.29 9.04
C GLY A 53 10.30 18.91 8.42
N THR A 54 9.31 18.01 8.29
CA THR A 54 9.53 16.78 7.52
C THR A 54 9.28 17.04 6.04
N GLN A 55 10.28 17.58 5.33
CA GLN A 55 10.36 17.36 3.90
C GLN A 55 10.57 15.86 3.68
N LYS A 56 9.46 15.10 3.60
CA LYS A 56 9.50 13.76 3.05
C LYS A 56 10.04 13.93 1.64
N LYS A 57 11.31 13.54 1.42
CA LYS A 57 11.90 13.51 0.08
C LYS A 57 10.83 12.92 -0.83
N LYS A 58 10.41 13.66 -1.87
CA LYS A 58 9.47 13.15 -2.86
C LYS A 58 10.19 12.02 -3.58
N ILE A 59 10.12 10.81 -3.03
CA ILE A 59 10.60 9.61 -3.69
C ILE A 59 9.63 9.42 -4.84
N ILE A 60 10.07 9.76 -6.05
CA ILE A 60 9.35 9.41 -7.26
C ILE A 60 9.22 7.89 -7.23
N GLY A 61 7.98 7.41 -7.12
CA GLY A 61 7.73 5.98 -7.07
C GLY A 61 8.17 5.36 -8.38
N LYS A 62 9.27 4.58 -8.36
CA LYS A 62 9.57 3.70 -9.49
C LYS A 62 8.37 2.76 -9.67
N PRO A 63 7.88 2.53 -10.90
CA PRO A 63 6.81 1.58 -11.12
C PRO A 63 7.27 0.22 -10.59
N ARG A 64 6.60 -0.26 -9.54
CA ARG A 64 6.82 -1.62 -9.02
C ARG A 64 5.80 -2.52 -9.70
N GLY A 65 6.26 -3.63 -10.25
CA GLY A 65 5.35 -4.65 -10.75
C GLY A 65 4.52 -5.25 -9.61
N ALA A 66 3.39 -5.87 -9.98
CA ALA A 66 2.49 -6.47 -9.01
C ALA A 66 3.18 -7.61 -8.26
N SER A 67 2.89 -7.73 -6.96
CA SER A 67 3.36 -8.83 -6.12
C SER A 67 2.21 -9.78 -5.81
N LEU A 68 2.43 -11.08 -6.01
CA LEU A 68 1.45 -12.12 -5.72
C LEU A 68 1.90 -13.02 -4.57
N ASN A 69 0.94 -13.49 -3.77
CA ASN A 69 1.17 -14.48 -2.73
C ASN A 69 1.00 -15.90 -3.28
N LEU A 70 1.61 -16.89 -2.61
CA LEU A 70 1.53 -18.30 -3.00
C LEU A 70 0.10 -18.84 -3.05
N ASP A 71 -0.73 -18.52 -2.06
CA ASP A 71 -2.15 -18.93 -2.04
C ASP A 71 -2.96 -18.29 -3.19
N GLN A 72 -2.67 -17.02 -3.50
CA GLN A 72 -3.32 -16.36 -4.63
C GLN A 72 -2.93 -16.98 -5.97
N ILE A 73 -1.68 -17.43 -6.10
CA ILE A 73 -1.22 -18.14 -7.30
C ILE A 73 -2.03 -19.44 -7.46
N GLU A 74 -2.17 -20.23 -6.40
CA GLU A 74 -2.94 -21.47 -6.42
C GLU A 74 -4.42 -21.23 -6.79
N GLN A 75 -5.03 -20.16 -6.28
CA GLN A 75 -6.42 -19.80 -6.61
C GLN A 75 -6.59 -19.35 -8.06
N PHE A 76 -5.59 -18.66 -8.63
CA PHE A 76 -5.66 -18.15 -10.01
C PHE A 76 -5.22 -19.16 -11.07
N LEU A 77 -4.51 -20.23 -10.69
CA LEU A 77 -4.10 -21.32 -11.57
C LEU A 77 -5.21 -21.81 -12.50
N PRO A 78 -6.41 -22.23 -12.02
CA PRO A 78 -7.47 -22.73 -12.91
C PRO A 78 -7.95 -21.67 -13.90
N GLY A 79 -8.03 -20.40 -13.49
CA GLY A 79 -8.42 -19.29 -14.36
C GLY A 79 -7.39 -18.99 -15.45
N TRP A 80 -6.09 -19.11 -15.13
CA TRP A 80 -5.02 -18.89 -16.10
C TRP A 80 -4.88 -20.03 -17.12
N ILE A 81 -5.18 -21.27 -16.70
CA ILE A 81 -5.26 -22.43 -17.60
C ILE A 81 -6.42 -22.25 -18.58
N ALA A 82 -7.62 -21.89 -18.08
CA ALA A 82 -8.78 -21.64 -18.93
C ALA A 82 -8.54 -20.51 -19.95
N ALA A 83 -7.79 -19.47 -19.54
CA ALA A 83 -7.41 -18.36 -20.40
C ALA A 83 -6.22 -18.64 -21.34
N LYS A 84 -5.65 -19.86 -21.33
CA LYS A 84 -4.45 -20.27 -22.10
C LYS A 84 -3.23 -19.34 -21.92
N LYS A 85 -3.10 -18.71 -20.75
CA LYS A 85 -1.98 -17.80 -20.43
C LYS A 85 -0.72 -18.54 -19.96
N ILE A 86 -0.83 -19.83 -19.73
CA ILE A 86 0.17 -20.71 -19.11
C ILE A 86 0.36 -21.92 -20.00
N GLU A 87 1.61 -22.38 -20.10
CA GLU A 87 1.93 -23.62 -20.81
C GLU A 87 1.92 -24.78 -19.82
N GLN A 88 1.12 -25.80 -20.13
CA GLN A 88 1.12 -27.05 -19.39
C GLN A 88 2.00 -28.05 -20.15
N LYS A 89 3.18 -28.38 -19.62
CA LYS A 89 4.03 -29.46 -20.13
C LYS A 89 3.81 -30.69 -19.26
N GLY A 90 2.79 -31.47 -19.61
CA GLY A 90 2.43 -32.69 -18.89
C GLY A 90 1.99 -32.42 -17.44
N THR A 91 2.82 -32.83 -16.47
CA THR A 91 2.56 -32.73 -15.02
C THR A 91 3.07 -31.42 -14.41
N GLU A 92 3.85 -30.64 -15.16
CA GLU A 92 4.47 -29.39 -14.69
C GLU A 92 3.82 -28.17 -15.37
N ILE A 93 3.47 -27.17 -14.55
CA ILE A 93 2.84 -25.93 -15.00
C ILE A 93 3.91 -24.85 -15.10
N ILE A 94 4.09 -24.25 -16.29
CA ILE A 94 5.07 -23.18 -16.53
C ILE A 94 4.37 -21.83 -16.50
N VAL A 95 4.70 -21.02 -15.49
CA VAL A 95 4.10 -19.69 -15.27
C VAL A 95 5.14 -18.60 -15.56
N ASP A 96 4.92 -17.86 -16.63
CA ASP A 96 5.69 -16.65 -16.95
C ASP A 96 5.08 -15.43 -16.27
N GLY A 97 5.83 -14.84 -15.33
CA GLY A 97 5.40 -13.64 -14.60
C GLY A 97 5.09 -12.45 -15.48
N LYS A 98 5.79 -12.30 -16.63
CA LYS A 98 5.55 -11.18 -17.57
C LYS A 98 4.20 -11.32 -18.28
N LYS A 99 3.84 -12.53 -18.72
CA LYS A 99 2.55 -12.81 -19.40
C LYS A 99 1.36 -12.65 -18.45
N VAL A 100 1.54 -13.03 -17.19
CA VAL A 100 0.49 -12.96 -16.16
C VAL A 100 0.40 -11.57 -15.51
N GLY A 101 1.48 -10.81 -15.50
CA GLY A 101 1.53 -9.42 -15.03
C GLY A 101 2.01 -9.24 -13.59
N PHE A 102 2.86 -10.13 -13.08
CA PHE A 102 3.47 -10.00 -11.74
C PHE A 102 4.99 -10.10 -11.78
N SER A 103 5.66 -9.34 -10.93
CA SER A 103 7.13 -9.26 -10.88
C SER A 103 7.73 -9.89 -9.61
N LYS A 104 6.90 -10.13 -8.58
CA LYS A 104 7.38 -10.62 -7.29
C LYS A 104 6.45 -11.64 -6.62
N ILE A 105 7.01 -12.72 -6.10
CA ILE A 105 6.31 -13.70 -5.26
C ILE A 105 6.60 -13.44 -3.78
N VAL A 106 5.55 -13.50 -2.97
CA VAL A 106 5.58 -13.32 -1.52
C VAL A 106 5.05 -14.58 -0.83
N SER A 107 5.60 -14.90 0.34
CA SER A 107 5.50 -16.21 1.00
C SER A 107 4.19 -16.51 1.73
N ARG A 108 3.15 -15.69 1.57
CA ARG A 108 1.89 -15.90 2.30
C ARG A 108 1.14 -17.08 1.68
N GLY A 109 0.69 -18.01 2.52
CA GLY A 109 -0.01 -19.22 2.09
C GLY A 109 0.89 -20.43 1.84
N THR A 110 0.29 -21.46 1.26
CA THR A 110 0.89 -22.74 0.87
C THR A 110 0.69 -22.93 -0.62
N LEU A 111 1.66 -23.54 -1.27
CA LEU A 111 1.59 -23.94 -2.68
C LEU A 111 1.53 -25.47 -2.72
N VAL A 112 0.50 -26.02 -3.35
CA VAL A 112 0.29 -27.47 -3.44
C VAL A 112 0.76 -27.97 -4.81
N SER A 113 0.50 -27.18 -5.85
CA SER A 113 0.90 -27.50 -7.21
C SER A 113 2.40 -27.30 -7.43
N LYS A 114 3.01 -28.21 -8.21
CA LYS A 114 4.40 -28.08 -8.67
C LYS A 114 4.45 -27.12 -9.86
N ILE A 115 5.07 -25.96 -9.67
CA ILE A 115 5.10 -24.89 -10.66
C ILE A 115 6.55 -24.50 -10.98
N ILE A 116 6.81 -24.27 -12.26
CA ILE A 116 8.04 -23.65 -12.73
C ILE A 116 7.73 -22.17 -12.99
N PHE A 117 8.34 -21.28 -12.20
CA PHE A 117 8.19 -19.83 -12.36
C PHE A 117 9.33 -19.27 -13.22
N GLU A 118 8.97 -18.46 -14.21
CA GLU A 118 9.91 -17.75 -15.10
C GLU A 118 9.70 -16.23 -14.99
N ASN A 119 10.79 -15.44 -15.09
CA ASN A 119 10.79 -13.97 -15.04
C ASN A 119 10.26 -13.33 -13.73
N VAL A 120 10.45 -13.96 -12.57
CA VAL A 120 9.90 -13.46 -11.30
C VAL A 120 10.95 -13.44 -10.19
N SER A 121 10.91 -12.39 -9.35
CA SER A 121 11.69 -12.34 -8.11
C SER A 121 10.92 -12.96 -6.93
N ALA A 122 11.59 -13.64 -6.00
CA ALA A 122 10.95 -14.21 -4.81
C ALA A 122 11.55 -13.64 -3.51
N SER A 123 10.74 -13.52 -2.45
CA SER A 123 11.26 -13.22 -1.11
C SER A 123 12.02 -14.42 -0.54
N LYS A 124 12.95 -14.19 0.41
CA LYS A 124 13.75 -15.27 1.05
C LYS A 124 12.86 -16.41 1.56
N LYS A 125 11.81 -16.07 2.31
CA LYS A 125 10.81 -17.03 2.82
C LYS A 125 9.98 -17.71 1.72
N ALA A 126 9.79 -17.05 0.58
CA ALA A 126 9.06 -17.64 -0.54
C ALA A 126 9.92 -18.70 -1.24
N LEU A 127 11.23 -18.45 -1.41
CA LEU A 127 12.16 -19.42 -1.96
C LEU A 127 12.21 -20.71 -1.14
N GLU A 128 12.22 -20.60 0.19
CA GLU A 128 12.17 -21.76 1.10
C GLU A 128 10.90 -22.60 0.87
N LYS A 129 9.74 -21.95 0.77
CA LYS A 129 8.45 -22.63 0.52
C LYS A 129 8.34 -23.21 -0.89
N LEU A 130 8.92 -22.55 -1.90
CA LEU A 130 8.96 -23.07 -3.26
C LEU A 130 9.81 -24.34 -3.34
N LYS A 131 10.99 -24.34 -2.68
CA LYS A 131 11.83 -25.54 -2.56
C LYS A 131 11.09 -26.68 -1.85
N ALA A 132 10.38 -26.40 -0.77
CA ALA A 132 9.62 -27.40 -0.02
C ALA A 132 8.47 -28.04 -0.84
N SER A 133 7.84 -27.27 -1.73
CA SER A 133 6.79 -27.76 -2.64
C SER A 133 7.34 -28.43 -3.91
N GLY A 134 8.66 -28.45 -4.11
CA GLY A 134 9.29 -28.95 -5.34
C GLY A 134 9.12 -28.03 -6.54
N SER A 135 8.77 -26.76 -6.32
CA SER A 135 8.63 -25.74 -7.35
C SER A 135 9.98 -25.06 -7.63
N VAL A 136 10.29 -24.84 -8.90
CA VAL A 136 11.58 -24.30 -9.34
C VAL A 136 11.39 -22.88 -9.84
N LEU A 137 12.21 -21.96 -9.36
CA LEU A 137 12.33 -20.62 -9.93
C LEU A 137 13.48 -20.66 -10.95
N LYS A 138 13.16 -20.51 -12.24
CA LYS A 138 14.19 -20.29 -13.26
C LYS A 138 14.56 -18.83 -13.26
N GLU A 139 15.77 -18.52 -12.78
CA GLU A 139 16.35 -17.21 -12.97
C GLU A 139 16.70 -17.05 -14.46
N VAL A 140 16.13 -16.03 -15.09
CA VAL A 140 16.68 -15.55 -16.36
C VAL A 140 18.03 -14.93 -16.02
N LYS A 141 19.11 -15.53 -16.52
CA LYS A 141 20.40 -14.86 -16.62
C LYS A 141 20.17 -13.63 -17.50
N GLU A 142 19.99 -12.46 -16.90
CA GLU A 142 20.23 -11.23 -17.62
C GLU A 142 21.73 -11.23 -17.92
N GLU A 143 22.07 -11.44 -19.19
CA GLU A 143 23.40 -11.11 -19.70
C GLU A 143 23.69 -9.68 -19.30
N LYS A 144 24.74 -9.51 -18.50
CA LYS A 144 25.29 -8.20 -18.19
C LYS A 144 25.83 -7.62 -19.49
N THR A 145 25.10 -6.72 -20.12
CA THR A 145 25.72 -5.70 -20.96
C THR A 145 26.30 -4.64 -20.02
N GLU A 146 27.49 -4.93 -19.51
CA GLU A 146 28.47 -3.91 -19.13
C GLU A 146 28.98 -3.32 -20.46
N ASP A 147 28.77 -2.01 -20.70
CA ASP A 147 29.63 -1.06 -21.43
C ASP A 147 28.81 0.17 -21.89
N VAL A 148 28.94 1.31 -21.21
CA VAL A 148 29.75 2.52 -21.57
C VAL A 148 28.83 3.66 -22.02
N GLU A 149 28.71 4.70 -21.18
CA GLU A 149 28.96 6.07 -21.62
C GLU A 149 29.21 6.97 -20.40
N GLU A 150 30.49 7.10 -20.09
CA GLU A 150 31.08 8.31 -19.53
C GLU A 150 30.70 9.56 -20.36
N LYS A 151 30.65 10.70 -19.66
CA LYS A 151 30.66 12.09 -20.16
C LYS A 151 29.34 12.65 -20.68
N THR A 152 28.75 13.52 -19.86
CA THR A 152 28.48 14.91 -20.29
C THR A 152 28.32 15.82 -19.08
N LYS A 153 29.31 16.72 -18.95
CA LYS A 153 29.34 18.08 -18.36
C LYS A 153 28.68 18.37 -17.01
#